data_AF-A0A1H2YYB2-F1
#
_entry.id   AF-A0A1H2YYB2-F1
#
_cell.length_a   1.000
_cell.length_b   1.000
_cell.length_c   1.000
_cell.angle_alpha   90.00
_cell.angle_beta   90.00
_cell.angle_gamma   90.00
#
_symmetry.space_group_name_H-M   'P 1'
#
loop_
_entity.id
_entity.type
_entity.pdbx_description
1 polymer ?
#
loop_
_entity_poly.entity_id
_entity_poly.type
_entity_poly.pdbx_seq_one_letter_code
_entity_poly.pdbx_strand_id
1 'polypeptide(L)'
;MIQESLKNSLESVQATRKRLEDQVRPTLDWATAELKKVLADMGADVSEPTTLANVVAQVREKNPSLKSLARQFDVATYDLRKKLWWDANMVTAYFSDQAGKTYQAEVKPKIVEARDRAESQARNAIEQLRELAQKLQPANSETDAKAE
;
A
#
# COMPACT_ATOMS: atom_id res chain seq x y z
N MET A 1 -17.29 -25.37 -24.92
CA MET A 1 -16.23 -25.28 -23.90
C MET A 1 -15.02 -24.42 -24.31
N ILE A 2 -14.11 -24.82 -25.23
CA ILE A 2 -12.90 -24.00 -25.53
C ILE A 2 -13.23 -22.63 -26.17
N GLN A 3 -14.26 -22.58 -27.02
CA GLN A 3 -14.73 -21.32 -27.61
C GLN A 3 -15.42 -20.40 -26.58
N GLU A 4 -16.13 -20.96 -25.61
CA GLU A 4 -16.76 -20.20 -24.53
C GLU A 4 -15.73 -19.66 -23.53
N SER A 5 -14.68 -20.43 -23.22
CA SER A 5 -13.59 -19.95 -22.35
C SER A 5 -12.77 -18.83 -23.01
N LEU A 6 -12.57 -18.89 -24.33
CA LEU A 6 -11.93 -17.81 -25.09
C LEU A 6 -12.81 -16.55 -25.13
N LYS A 7 -14.11 -16.70 -25.32
CA LYS A 7 -15.07 -15.59 -25.30
C LYS A 7 -15.16 -14.93 -23.92
N ASN A 8 -15.25 -15.72 -22.86
CA ASN A 8 -15.27 -15.23 -21.47
C ASN A 8 -13.95 -14.55 -21.09
N SER A 9 -12.81 -15.08 -21.56
CA SER A 9 -11.50 -14.45 -21.35
C SER A 9 -11.40 -13.10 -22.05
N LEU A 10 -11.83 -13.00 -23.32
CA LEU A 10 -11.86 -11.74 -24.06
C LEU A 10 -12.80 -10.70 -23.42
N GLU A 11 -13.98 -11.12 -22.95
CA GLU A 11 -14.91 -10.26 -22.23
C GLU A 11 -14.31 -9.78 -20.89
N SER A 12 -13.61 -10.66 -20.16
CA SER A 12 -12.93 -10.30 -18.90
C SER A 12 -11.78 -9.30 -19.10
N VAL A 13 -11.02 -9.43 -20.19
CA VAL A 13 -9.94 -8.51 -20.56
C VAL A 13 -10.50 -7.15 -20.97
N GLN A 14 -11.58 -7.14 -21.77
CA GLN A 14 -12.26 -5.90 -22.14
C GLN A 14 -12.86 -5.19 -20.93
N ALA A 15 -13.50 -5.93 -20.01
CA ALA A 15 -14.04 -5.38 -18.77
C ALA A 15 -12.93 -4.82 -17.85
N THR A 16 -11.79 -5.51 -17.76
CA THR A 16 -10.63 -5.05 -16.98
C THR A 16 -10.01 -3.80 -17.60
N ARG A 17 -9.85 -3.77 -18.93
CA ARG A 17 -9.38 -2.58 -19.66
C ARG A 17 -10.32 -1.40 -19.45
N LYS A 18 -11.63 -1.61 -19.55
CA LYS A 18 -12.63 -0.55 -19.36
C LYS A 18 -12.59 0.00 -17.93
N ARG A 19 -12.50 -0.87 -16.92
CA ARG A 19 -12.32 -0.43 -15.52
C ARG A 19 -11.03 0.35 -15.31
N LEU A 20 -9.94 -0.08 -15.95
CA LEU A 20 -8.67 0.65 -15.87
C LEU A 20 -8.78 2.01 -16.55
N GLU A 21 -9.40 2.08 -17.73
CA GLU A 21 -9.66 3.34 -18.42
C GLU A 21 -10.53 4.27 -17.57
N ASP A 22 -11.63 3.76 -17.01
CA ASP A 22 -12.56 4.53 -16.17
C ASP A 22 -11.88 5.05 -14.88
N GLN A 23 -10.87 4.35 -14.35
CA GLN A 23 -10.10 4.80 -13.18
C GLN A 23 -8.98 5.78 -13.54
N VAL A 24 -8.31 5.57 -14.67
CA VAL A 24 -7.14 6.35 -15.06
C VAL A 24 -7.53 7.65 -15.77
N ARG A 25 -8.58 7.62 -16.60
CA ARG A 25 -9.02 8.75 -17.42
C ARG A 25 -9.37 10.00 -16.61
N PRO A 26 -10.12 9.94 -15.50
CA PRO A 26 -10.36 11.12 -14.66
C PRO A 26 -9.07 11.74 -14.10
N THR A 27 -8.10 10.90 -13.75
CA THR A 27 -6.80 11.36 -13.24
C THR A 27 -5.99 12.04 -14.33
N LEU A 28 -6.00 11.49 -15.55
CA LEU A 28 -5.35 12.09 -16.70
C LEU A 28 -6.02 13.39 -17.14
N ASP A 29 -7.35 13.45 -17.11
CA ASP A 29 -8.12 14.65 -17.44
C ASP A 29 -7.83 15.77 -16.44
N TRP A 30 -7.81 15.45 -15.14
CA TRP A 30 -7.42 16.39 -14.08
C TRP A 30 -5.97 16.88 -14.26
N ALA A 31 -5.03 15.96 -14.47
CA ALA A 31 -3.62 16.31 -14.68
C ALA A 31 -3.42 17.19 -15.91
N THR A 32 -4.18 16.93 -16.98
CA THR A 32 -4.17 17.74 -18.20
C THR A 32 -4.72 19.14 -17.94
N ALA A 33 -5.80 19.26 -17.16
CA ALA A 33 -6.38 20.55 -16.80
C ALA A 33 -5.43 21.39 -15.92
N GLU A 34 -4.80 20.78 -14.91
CA GLU A 34 -3.81 21.46 -14.07
C GLU A 34 -2.55 21.85 -14.87
N LEU A 35 -2.08 21.00 -15.78
CA LEU A 35 -0.96 21.34 -16.66
C LEU A 35 -1.29 22.54 -17.56
N LYS A 36 -2.50 22.56 -18.15
CA LYS A 36 -2.97 23.72 -18.93
C LYS A 36 -3.01 24.99 -18.07
N LYS A 37 -3.46 24.89 -16.83
CA LYS A 37 -3.46 26.02 -15.90
C LYS A 37 -2.05 26.51 -15.60
N VAL A 38 -1.11 25.62 -15.30
CA VAL A 38 0.30 25.97 -15.07
C VAL A 38 0.90 26.67 -16.30
N LEU A 39 0.62 26.16 -17.50
CA LEU A 39 1.09 26.77 -18.75
C LEU A 39 0.46 28.16 -18.97
N ALA A 40 -0.82 28.33 -18.65
CA ALA A 40 -1.51 29.62 -18.69
C ALA A 40 -0.89 30.63 -17.69
N ASP A 41 -0.63 30.19 -16.46
CA ASP A 41 0.02 31.00 -15.42
C ASP A 41 1.47 31.36 -15.80
N MET A 42 2.13 30.54 -16.63
CA MET A 42 3.43 30.84 -17.22
C MET A 42 3.37 31.79 -18.42
N GLY A 43 2.17 32.15 -18.87
CA GLY A 43 1.93 33.14 -19.93
C GLY A 43 1.68 32.54 -21.31
N ALA A 44 1.41 31.24 -21.42
CA ALA A 44 0.97 30.62 -22.68
C ALA A 44 -0.55 30.71 -22.86
N ASP A 45 -0.97 30.98 -24.08
CA ASP A 45 -2.36 30.82 -24.49
C ASP A 45 -2.62 29.36 -24.86
N VAL A 46 -3.42 28.69 -24.04
CA VAL A 46 -3.85 27.30 -24.19
C VAL A 46 -5.36 27.18 -24.39
N SER A 47 -6.03 28.29 -24.71
CA SER A 47 -7.48 28.33 -24.96
C SER A 47 -7.86 27.62 -26.27
N GLU A 48 -7.01 27.71 -27.28
CA GLU A 48 -7.18 27.07 -28.59
C GLU A 48 -6.20 25.89 -28.80
N PRO A 49 -6.55 24.93 -29.68
CA PRO A 49 -5.63 23.87 -30.08
C PRO A 49 -4.37 24.47 -30.74
N THR A 50 -3.25 24.44 -30.02
CA THR A 50 -1.97 24.98 -30.51
C THR A 50 -0.88 23.91 -30.44
N THR A 51 0.19 24.11 -31.20
CA THR A 51 1.33 23.19 -31.19
C THR A 51 2.15 23.41 -29.92
N LEU A 52 2.78 22.35 -29.41
CA LEU A 52 3.68 22.45 -28.26
C LEU A 52 4.81 23.45 -28.50
N ALA A 53 5.32 23.52 -29.73
CA ALA A 53 6.36 24.48 -30.11
C ALA A 53 5.90 25.93 -29.90
N ASN A 54 4.65 26.25 -30.25
CA ASN A 54 4.08 27.59 -30.04
C ASN A 54 3.89 27.89 -28.56
N VAL A 55 3.41 26.93 -27.77
CA VAL A 55 3.29 27.07 -26.30
C VAL A 55 4.64 27.36 -25.68
N VAL A 56 5.67 26.59 -26.03
CA VAL A 56 7.03 26.78 -25.51
C VAL A 56 7.61 28.13 -25.93
N ALA A 57 7.35 28.56 -27.18
CA ALA A 57 7.77 29.87 -27.65
C ALA A 57 7.13 31.01 -26.84
N GLN A 58 5.82 30.94 -26.60
CA GLN A 58 5.09 31.92 -25.79
C GLN A 58 5.59 31.96 -24.35
N VAL A 59 5.79 30.80 -23.71
CA VAL A 59 6.37 30.70 -22.37
C VAL A 59 7.73 31.39 -22.32
N ARG A 60 8.60 31.11 -23.30
CA ARG A 60 9.94 31.70 -23.36
C ARG A 60 9.90 33.21 -23.64
N GLU A 61 8.98 33.66 -24.47
CA GLU A 61 8.78 35.08 -24.76
C GLU A 61 8.35 35.85 -23.51
N LYS A 62 7.40 35.30 -22.73
CA LYS A 62 6.97 35.89 -21.46
C LYS A 62 8.00 35.76 -20.33
N ASN A 63 8.95 34.83 -20.46
CA ASN A 63 10.00 34.57 -19.49
C ASN A 63 11.39 34.68 -20.14
N PRO A 64 11.91 35.90 -20.37
CA PRO A 64 13.12 36.13 -21.18
C PRO A 64 14.42 35.63 -20.53
N SER A 65 14.40 35.32 -19.22
CA SER A 65 15.56 34.77 -18.50
C SER A 65 15.19 33.48 -17.77
N LEU A 66 16.19 32.61 -17.58
CA LEU A 66 16.03 31.36 -16.80
C LEU A 66 15.58 31.64 -15.36
N LYS A 67 16.03 32.74 -14.76
CA LYS A 67 15.61 33.16 -13.42
C LYS A 67 14.13 33.54 -13.38
N SER A 68 13.63 34.25 -14.41
CA SER A 68 12.22 34.58 -14.54
C SER A 68 11.38 33.31 -14.72
N LEU A 69 11.81 32.42 -15.61
CA LEU A 69 11.12 31.16 -15.88
C LEU A 69 11.04 30.29 -14.61
N ALA A 70 12.15 30.13 -13.89
CA ALA A 70 12.17 29.36 -12.65
C ALA A 70 11.25 29.94 -11.58
N ARG A 71 11.25 31.27 -11.40
CA ARG A 71 10.37 31.95 -10.46
C ARG A 71 8.89 31.79 -10.86
N GLN A 72 8.57 31.98 -12.14
CA GLN A 72 7.20 31.88 -12.63
C GLN A 72 6.68 30.44 -12.52
N PHE A 73 7.52 29.46 -12.85
CA PHE A 73 7.21 28.04 -12.66
C PHE A 73 6.98 27.69 -11.19
N ASP A 74 7.81 28.20 -10.28
CA ASP A 74 7.65 27.99 -8.84
C ASP A 74 6.30 28.55 -8.34
N VAL A 75 5.94 29.76 -8.78
CA VAL A 75 4.63 30.36 -8.45
C VAL A 75 3.48 29.55 -9.06
N ALA A 76 3.56 29.20 -10.34
CA ALA A 76 2.50 28.47 -11.05
C ALA A 76 2.28 27.06 -10.47
N THR A 77 3.33 26.42 -9.95
CA THR A 77 3.24 25.08 -9.38
C THR A 77 3.07 25.05 -7.86
N TYR A 78 3.08 26.20 -7.19
CA TYR A 78 3.05 26.29 -5.73
C TYR A 78 1.83 25.60 -5.11
N ASP A 79 0.64 25.93 -5.59
CA ASP A 79 -0.61 25.35 -5.09
C ASP A 79 -0.72 23.88 -5.43
N LEU A 80 -0.27 23.48 -6.63
CA LEU A 80 -0.27 22.09 -7.07
C LEU A 80 0.65 21.24 -6.18
N ARG A 81 1.87 21.72 -5.90
CA ARG A 81 2.81 21.03 -5.00
C ARG A 81 2.21 20.86 -3.61
N LYS A 82 1.54 21.89 -3.07
CA LYS A 82 0.89 21.81 -1.76
C LYS A 82 -0.24 20.80 -1.74
N LYS A 83 -1.11 20.80 -2.75
CA LYS A 83 -2.20 19.82 -2.89
C LYS A 83 -1.64 18.40 -2.97
N LEU A 84 -0.68 18.16 -3.86
CA LEU A 84 -0.04 16.85 -4.03
C LEU A 84 0.63 16.37 -2.74
N TRP A 85 1.32 17.27 -2.01
CA TRP A 85 1.92 16.93 -0.73
C TRP A 85 0.86 16.56 0.31
N TRP A 86 -0.22 17.32 0.41
CA TRP A 86 -1.34 17.02 1.29
C TRP A 86 -1.99 15.68 0.97
N ASP A 87 -2.32 15.44 -0.30
CA ASP A 87 -2.94 14.20 -0.77
C ASP A 87 -2.04 13.00 -0.50
N ALA A 88 -0.73 13.12 -0.75
CA ALA A 88 0.22 12.07 -0.43
C ALA A 88 0.23 11.75 1.08
N ASN A 89 0.25 12.76 1.94
CA ASN A 89 0.21 12.56 3.39
C ASN A 89 -1.11 11.90 3.83
N MET A 90 -2.24 12.32 3.28
CA MET A 90 -3.55 11.74 3.59
C MET A 90 -3.63 10.28 3.14
N VAL A 91 -3.15 9.97 1.94
CA VAL A 91 -3.09 8.61 1.42
C VAL A 91 -2.18 7.74 2.30
N THR A 92 -1.00 8.22 2.65
CA THR A 92 -0.10 7.51 3.58
C THR A 92 -0.75 7.29 4.94
N ALA A 93 -1.39 8.31 5.52
CA ALA A 93 -2.09 8.18 6.79
C ALA A 93 -3.23 7.16 6.71
N TYR A 94 -4.03 7.19 5.64
CA TYR A 94 -5.10 6.23 5.39
C TYR A 94 -4.57 4.79 5.28
N PHE A 95 -3.52 4.56 4.50
CA PHE A 95 -2.91 3.23 4.39
C PHE A 95 -2.30 2.76 5.71
N SER A 96 -1.68 3.66 6.48
CA SER A 96 -1.14 3.33 7.81
C SER A 96 -2.26 2.95 8.78
N ASP A 97 -3.37 3.69 8.79
CA ASP A 97 -4.54 3.39 9.63
C ASP A 97 -5.16 2.04 9.24
N GLN A 98 -5.33 1.80 7.94
CA GLN A 98 -5.86 0.54 7.43
C GLN A 98 -4.95 -0.64 7.80
N ALA A 99 -3.62 -0.49 7.67
CA ALA A 99 -2.65 -1.49 8.09
C ALA A 99 -2.74 -1.77 9.60
N GLY A 100 -2.90 -0.73 10.42
CA GLY A 100 -3.11 -0.86 11.86
C GLY A 100 -4.38 -1.65 12.20
N LYS A 101 -5.50 -1.34 11.52
CA LYS A 101 -6.76 -2.07 11.66
C LYS A 101 -6.63 -3.53 11.25
N THR A 102 -6.02 -3.81 10.09
CA THR A 102 -5.78 -5.19 9.62
C THR A 102 -4.87 -5.95 10.58
N TYR A 103 -3.83 -5.33 11.10
CA TYR A 103 -2.97 -5.95 12.11
C TYR A 103 -3.75 -6.32 13.37
N GLN A 104 -4.57 -5.41 13.90
CA GLN A 104 -5.40 -5.68 15.07
C GLN A 104 -6.46 -6.75 14.83
N ALA A 105 -7.10 -6.74 13.64
CA ALA A 105 -8.18 -7.65 13.30
C ALA A 105 -7.70 -9.07 12.93
N GLU A 106 -6.56 -9.19 12.25
CA GLU A 106 -6.15 -10.46 11.63
C GLU A 106 -4.86 -11.04 12.21
N VAL A 107 -3.89 -10.21 12.56
CA VAL A 107 -2.55 -10.67 12.96
C VAL A 107 -2.48 -10.88 14.47
N LYS A 108 -2.92 -9.89 15.24
CA LYS A 108 -2.94 -9.96 16.71
C LYS A 108 -3.67 -11.19 17.26
N PRO A 109 -4.91 -11.55 16.81
CA PRO A 109 -5.58 -12.73 17.33
C PRO A 109 -4.84 -14.04 17.00
N LYS A 110 -4.24 -14.14 15.80
CA LYS A 110 -3.47 -15.33 15.40
C LYS A 110 -2.21 -15.53 16.26
N ILE A 111 -1.54 -14.43 16.63
CA ILE A 111 -0.37 -14.48 17.52
C ILE A 111 -0.78 -14.92 18.92
N VAL A 112 -1.88 -14.36 19.45
CA VAL A 112 -2.38 -14.75 20.78
C VAL A 112 -2.77 -16.23 20.78
N GLU A 113 -3.51 -16.70 19.78
CA GLU A 113 -3.92 -18.10 19.67
C GLU A 113 -2.71 -19.04 19.55
N ALA A 114 -1.67 -18.66 18.79
CA ALA A 114 -0.43 -19.43 18.70
C ALA A 114 0.32 -19.50 20.04
N ARG A 115 0.38 -18.38 20.78
CA ARG A 115 0.98 -18.33 22.12
C ARG A 115 0.23 -19.24 23.09
N ASP A 116 -1.09 -19.13 23.12
CA ASP A 116 -1.92 -19.88 24.05
C ASP A 116 -1.86 -21.40 23.75
N ARG A 117 -1.79 -21.78 22.47
CA ARG A 117 -1.49 -23.17 22.07
C ARG A 117 -0.13 -23.63 22.58
N ALA A 118 0.93 -22.85 22.40
CA ALA A 118 2.26 -23.21 22.86
C ALA A 118 2.31 -23.37 24.38
N GLU A 119 1.66 -22.47 25.14
CA GLU A 119 1.58 -22.58 26.60
C GLU A 119 0.82 -23.84 27.03
N SER A 120 -0.30 -24.16 26.37
CA SER A 120 -1.06 -25.38 26.67
C SER A 120 -0.25 -26.66 26.41
N GLN A 121 0.51 -26.71 25.31
CA GLN A 121 1.36 -27.84 24.97
C GLN A 121 2.53 -27.98 25.94
N ALA A 122 3.14 -26.87 26.36
CA ALA A 122 4.21 -26.87 27.35
C ALA A 122 3.71 -27.36 28.73
N ARG A 123 2.53 -26.92 29.17
CA ARG A 123 1.91 -27.42 30.41
C ARG A 123 1.65 -28.92 30.34
N ASN A 124 1.05 -29.39 29.24
CA ASN A 124 0.81 -30.83 29.03
C ASN A 124 2.12 -31.63 29.04
N ALA A 125 3.18 -31.12 28.42
CA ALA A 125 4.49 -31.78 28.43
C ALA A 125 5.11 -31.83 29.84
N ILE A 126 4.99 -30.76 30.62
CA ILE A 126 5.45 -30.71 32.01
C ILE A 126 4.67 -31.70 32.87
N GLU A 127 3.35 -31.78 32.71
CA GLU A 127 2.49 -32.73 33.43
C GLU A 127 2.87 -34.17 33.10
N GLN A 128 3.03 -34.51 31.81
CA GLN A 128 3.49 -35.83 31.37
C GLN A 128 4.87 -36.19 31.93
N LEU A 129 5.81 -35.24 31.97
CA LEU A 129 7.13 -35.45 32.58
C LEU A 129 7.04 -35.68 34.09
N ARG A 130 6.13 -34.97 34.78
CA ARG A 130 5.88 -35.15 36.22
C ARG A 130 5.30 -36.53 36.52
N GLU A 131 4.35 -36.98 35.73
CA GLU A 131 3.77 -38.32 35.84
C GLU A 131 4.81 -39.41 35.57
N LEU A 132 5.69 -39.22 34.59
CA LEU A 132 6.79 -40.15 34.32
C LEU A 132 7.79 -40.19 35.48
N ALA A 133 8.18 -39.04 36.03
CA ALA A 133 9.08 -38.95 37.17
C ALA A 133 8.48 -39.59 38.43
N GLN A 134 7.19 -39.43 38.67
CA GLN A 134 6.47 -40.10 39.77
C GLN A 134 6.36 -41.62 39.55
N LYS A 135 6.15 -42.08 38.31
CA LYS A 135 6.15 -43.52 37.97
C LYS A 135 7.53 -44.17 38.10
N LEU A 136 8.61 -43.40 38.01
CA LEU A 136 9.98 -43.87 38.22
C LEU A 136 10.42 -43.84 39.69
N GLN A 137 9.67 -43.16 40.57
CA GLN A 137 9.97 -43.08 42.01
C GLN A 137 9.64 -44.32 42.87
N PRO A 138 8.81 -45.32 42.49
CA PRO A 138 8.48 -46.43 43.40
C PRO A 138 9.38 -47.67 43.24
N ALA A 139 10.59 -47.57 42.66
CA ALA A 139 11.44 -48.76 42.41
C ALA A 139 12.75 -48.82 43.22
N ASN A 140 13.08 -47.81 44.04
CA ASN A 140 14.38 -47.76 44.76
C ASN A 140 14.27 -47.80 46.30
N SER A 141 13.14 -48.19 46.88
CA SER A 141 12.95 -48.20 48.34
C SER A 141 12.71 -49.58 48.97
N GLU A 142 12.87 -50.71 48.27
CA GLU A 142 12.57 -52.04 48.85
C GLU A 142 13.62 -53.16 48.69
N THR A 143 14.87 -52.90 48.27
CA THR A 143 15.85 -54.00 48.08
C THR A 143 17.17 -53.96 48.85
N ASP A 144 17.30 -53.11 49.88
CA ASP A 144 18.50 -53.09 50.76
C ASP A 144 18.18 -53.35 52.26
N ALA A 145 17.13 -54.13 52.57
CA ALA A 145 16.73 -54.40 53.97
C ALA A 145 16.68 -55.89 54.38
N LYS A 146 17.36 -56.79 53.65
CA LYS A 146 17.55 -58.21 54.08
C LYS A 146 18.92 -58.76 53.66
N ALA A 147 19.97 -58.25 54.29
CA ALA A 147 21.26 -58.93 54.36
C ALA A 147 21.90 -58.61 55.71
N GLU A 148 21.45 -59.29 56.76
CA GLU A 148 22.20 -59.58 58.00
C GLU A 148 21.45 -60.65 58.82
#